data_AF-A0A8J7JFB6-F1
#
_entry.id   AF-A0A8J7JFB6-F1
#
_cell.length_a   1.000
_cell.length_b   1.000
_cell.length_c   1.000
_cell.angle_alpha   90.00
_cell.angle_beta   90.00
_cell.angle_gamma   90.00
#
_symmetry.space_group_name_H-M   'P 1'
#
loop_
_entity.id
_entity.type
_entity.pdbx_description
1 polymer ?
#
loop_
_entity_poly.entity_id
_entity_poly.type
_entity_poly.pdbx_seq_one_letter_code
_entity_poly.pdbx_strand_id
1 'polypeptide(L)' 'MSSLWARVIKNWNKKDVLLFSDGVSAELLPVSGGGWQKGKLRLRLEFVPDSPPEENAELLLAEGEEPESDPAVEGGENLG' A
#
# COMPACT_ATOMS: atom_id res chain seq x y z
N MET A 1 -11.87 12.19 -20.72
CA MET A 1 -12.31 12.24 -19.31
C MET A 1 -11.10 12.14 -18.39
N SER A 2 -10.86 13.12 -17.51
CA SER A 2 -10.34 12.96 -16.11
C SER A 2 -9.77 14.26 -15.49
N SER A 3 -10.49 15.39 -15.54
CA SER A 3 -10.09 16.64 -14.84
C SER A 3 -10.87 16.86 -13.53
N LEU A 4 -10.93 15.87 -12.64
CA LEU A 4 -11.65 15.98 -11.36
C LEU A 4 -10.81 15.71 -10.10
N TRP A 5 -9.53 15.34 -10.21
CA TRP A 5 -8.71 15.06 -9.03
C TRP A 5 -7.90 16.25 -8.49
N ALA A 6 -7.77 17.35 -9.24
CA ALA A 6 -6.78 18.39 -8.94
C ALA A 6 -7.25 19.53 -8.00
N ARG A 7 -8.39 19.41 -7.31
CA ARG A 7 -9.03 20.59 -6.71
C ARG A 7 -9.59 20.43 -5.29
N VAL A 8 -8.83 19.81 -4.38
CA VAL A 8 -9.27 19.74 -2.97
C VAL A 8 -8.29 20.32 -1.94
N ILE A 9 -7.01 20.55 -2.23
CA ILE A 9 -6.07 20.92 -1.15
C ILE A 9 -5.50 22.31 -1.37
N LYS A 10 -6.30 23.34 -1.10
CA LYS A 10 -5.80 24.72 -1.08
C LYS A 10 -6.46 25.57 0.01
N ASN A 11 -6.33 25.13 1.27
CA ASN A 11 -6.09 26.03 2.40
C ASN A 11 -5.75 25.23 3.68
N TRP A 12 -4.51 24.78 3.83
CA TRP A 12 -4.07 24.11 5.07
C TRP A 12 -3.48 25.15 6.03
N ASN A 13 -4.09 25.33 7.21
CA ASN A 13 -3.60 26.23 8.24
C ASN A 13 -2.44 25.57 9.02
N LYS A 14 -1.50 26.34 9.58
CA LYS A 14 -0.34 25.80 10.31
C LYS A 14 -0.73 24.89 11.49
N LYS A 15 -1.91 25.12 12.10
CA LYS A 15 -2.45 24.28 13.17
C LYS A 15 -2.90 22.90 12.65
N ASP A 16 -3.36 22.84 11.41
CA ASP A 16 -3.77 21.58 10.78
C ASP A 16 -2.55 20.69 10.53
N VAL A 17 -1.41 21.28 10.15
CA VAL A 17 -0.12 20.57 9.98
C VAL A 17 0.33 19.89 11.28
N LEU A 18 0.06 20.50 12.44
CA LEU A 18 0.42 19.91 13.74
C LEU A 18 -0.47 18.73 14.11
N LEU A 19 -1.75 18.77 13.74
CA LEU A 19 -2.70 17.70 14.04
C LEU A 19 -2.35 16.39 13.32
N PHE A 20 -1.74 16.48 12.13
CA PHE A 20 -1.31 15.32 11.33
C PHE A 20 0.16 14.91 11.55
N SER A 21 0.96 15.69 12.30
CA SER A 21 2.37 15.39 12.60
C SER A 21 2.57 14.95 14.07
N ASP A 22 2.98 15.86 14.95
CA ASP A 22 3.30 15.56 16.35
C ASP A 22 2.08 15.59 17.28
N GLY A 23 0.93 15.97 16.76
CA GLY A 23 -0.30 16.21 17.50
C GLY A 23 -0.33 17.57 18.19
N VAL A 24 -1.53 17.99 18.60
CA VAL A 24 -1.79 19.25 19.29
C VAL A 24 -2.09 18.96 20.76
N SER A 25 -1.50 19.74 21.68
CA SER A 25 -1.80 19.65 23.10
C SER A 25 -3.30 19.86 23.36
N ALA A 26 -3.92 18.92 24.07
CA ALA A 26 -5.34 18.92 24.34
C ALA A 26 -5.66 18.25 25.67
N GLU A 27 -6.87 18.47 26.16
CA GLU A 27 -7.46 17.70 27.24
C GLU A 27 -8.62 16.87 26.68
N LEU A 28 -8.67 15.59 27.07
CA LEU A 28 -9.73 14.67 26.66
C LEU A 28 -10.52 14.23 27.89
N LEU A 29 -11.84 14.18 27.76
CA LEU A 29 -12.73 13.63 28.77
C LEU A 29 -13.20 12.25 28.29
N PRO A 30 -12.74 11.14 28.91
CA PRO A 30 -13.17 9.82 28.51
C PRO A 30 -14.67 9.64 28.81
N VAL A 31 -15.39 9.02 27.87
CA VAL A 31 -16.82 8.71 28.03
C VAL A 31 -17.07 7.77 29.22
N SER A 32 -16.09 6.91 29.53
CA SER A 32 -16.12 6.00 30.69
C SER A 32 -15.95 6.70 32.04
N GLY A 33 -15.81 8.04 32.08
CA GLY A 33 -15.48 8.80 33.28
C GLY A 33 -13.97 8.89 33.54
N GLY A 34 -13.58 9.31 34.74
CA GLY A 34 -12.16 9.46 35.13
C GLY A 34 -11.60 10.88 35.00
N GLY A 35 -12.43 11.87 34.64
CA GLY A 35 -12.05 13.28 34.58
C GLY A 35 -11.25 13.65 33.34
N TRP A 36 -10.84 14.93 33.26
CA TRP A 36 -10.06 15.45 32.14
C TRP A 36 -8.62 14.93 32.17
N GLN A 37 -8.14 14.46 31.03
CA GLN A 37 -6.79 13.94 30.85
C GLN A 37 -6.01 14.81 29.87
N LYS A 38 -4.85 15.32 30.29
CA LYS A 38 -3.93 16.09 29.44
C LYS A 38 -3.14 15.16 28.52
N GLY A 39 -2.98 15.56 27.26
CA GLY A 39 -2.19 14.81 26.28
C GLY A 39 -2.05 15.54 24.95
N LYS A 40 -1.78 14.78 23.89
CA LYS A 40 -1.77 15.28 22.51
C LYS A 40 -2.79 14.53 21.67
N LEU A 41 -3.60 15.27 20.92
CA LEU A 41 -4.49 14.71 19.90
C LEU A 41 -3.78 14.69 18.56
N ARG A 42 -3.75 13.53 17.89
CA ARG A 42 -3.16 13.36 16.55
C ARG A 42 -4.10 12.57 15.65
N LEU A 43 -4.27 13.01 14.42
CA LEU A 43 -5.05 12.32 13.40
C LEU A 43 -4.13 11.62 12.39
N ARG A 44 -4.52 10.42 11.97
CA ARG A 44 -3.93 9.68 10.84
C ARG A 44 -5.07 9.33 9.90
N LEU A 45 -4.90 9.66 8.63
CA LEU A 45 -5.84 9.33 7.57
C LEU A 45 -5.12 8.45 6.57
N GLU A 46 -5.78 7.39 6.15
CA GLU A 46 -5.29 6.48 5.12
C GLU A 46 -6.37 6.29 4.07
N PHE A 47 -5.94 6.14 2.82
CA PHE A 47 -6.83 5.75 1.73
C PHE A 47 -6.91 4.23 1.72
N VAL A 48 -8.12 3.69 1.84
CA VAL A 48 -8.40 2.26 1.75
C VAL A 48 -9.27 2.03 0.51
N PRO A 49 -8.72 1.45 -0.57
CA PRO A 49 -9.52 1.15 -1.76
C PRO A 49 -10.49 -0.02 -1.51
N ASP A 50 -11.65 0.02 -2.18
CA ASP A 50 -12.68 -1.04 -2.05
C ASP A 50 -12.25 -2.38 -2.67
N SER A 51 -11.35 -2.33 -3.65
CA SER A 51 -10.76 -3.49 -4.30
C SER A 51 -9.25 -3.47 -4.10
N PRO A 52 -8.60 -4.66 -4.00
CA PRO A 52 -7.14 -4.71 -3.97
C PRO A 52 -6.58 -4.02 -5.22
N PRO A 53 -5.41 -3.36 -5.11
CA PRO A 53 -4.72 -2.87 -6.29
C PRO A 53 -4.51 -4.06 -7.24
N GLU A 54 -4.86 -3.87 -8.52
CA GLU A 54 -4.57 -4.88 -9.54
C GLU A 54 -3.05 -5.05 -9.57
N GLU A 55 -2.54 -6.12 -8.97
CA GLU A 55 -1.14 -6.50 -9.09
C GLU A 55 -0.88 -6.71 -10.58
N ASN A 56 0.10 -5.98 -11.12
CA ASN A 56 0.45 -5.99 -12.54
C ASN A 56 0.56 -7.43 -13.04
N ALA A 57 -0.46 -7.88 -13.79
CA ALA A 57 -0.56 -9.21 -14.39
C ALA A 57 0.63 -9.55 -15.32
N GLU A 58 1.45 -8.56 -15.67
CA GLU A 58 2.68 -8.71 -16.45
C GLU A 58 3.76 -9.54 -15.73
N LEU A 59 3.80 -9.58 -14.38
CA LEU A 59 4.81 -10.37 -13.65
C LEU A 59 4.50 -11.88 -13.65
N LEU A 60 3.22 -12.26 -13.71
CA LEU A 60 2.79 -13.67 -13.69
C LEU A 60 2.96 -14.38 -15.05
N LEU A 61 3.10 -13.61 -16.14
CA LEU A 61 3.29 -14.15 -17.49
C LEU A 61 4.77 -14.46 -17.81
N ALA A 62 5.71 -13.99 -16.98
CA ALA A 62 7.14 -14.12 -17.23
C ALA A 62 7.78 -15.39 -16.62
N GLU A 63 7.05 -16.15 -15.79
CA GLU A 63 7.57 -17.37 -15.13
C GLU A 63 7.21 -18.68 -15.89
N GLY A 64 6.84 -18.59 -17.17
CA GLY A 64 6.32 -19.71 -17.95
C GLY A 64 7.23 -20.29 -19.05
N GLU A 65 8.53 -19.98 -19.10
CA GLU A 65 9.48 -20.67 -19.99
C GLU A 65 10.36 -21.64 -19.19
N GLU A 66 9.81 -22.83 -18.91
CA GLU A 66 10.59 -24.02 -18.59
C GLU A 66 11.52 -24.32 -19.79
N PRO A 67 12.85 -24.42 -19.63
CA PRO A 67 13.70 -24.92 -20.69
C PRO A 67 13.34 -26.38 -20.95
N GLU A 68 12.77 -26.67 -22.13
CA GLU A 68 12.56 -28.06 -22.56
C GLU A 68 13.87 -28.83 -22.41
N SER A 69 13.86 -29.76 -21.46
CA SER A 69 14.91 -30.74 -21.25
C SER A 69 15.02 -31.60 -22.51
N ASP A 70 16.18 -31.66 -23.14
CA ASP A 70 16.50 -32.62 -24.20
C ASP A 70 16.42 -34.07 -23.67
N PRO A 71 15.66 -34.97 -24.32
CA PRO A 71 15.96 -36.39 -24.32
C PRO A 71 16.20 -36.83 -25.78
N ALA A 72 17.19 -37.63 -26.15
CA ALA A 72 17.99 -38.57 -25.41
C ALA A 72 19.23 -38.88 -26.25
N VAL A 73 20.33 -39.18 -25.58
CA VAL A 73 21.46 -39.89 -26.17
C VAL A 73 20.99 -41.32 -26.42
N GLU A 74 20.72 -41.67 -27.68
CA GLU A 74 20.56 -43.07 -28.09
C GLU A 74 21.92 -43.65 -28.51
N GLY A 75 22.30 -44.70 -27.81
CA GLY A 75 23.54 -45.42 -28.03
C GLY A 75 23.46 -46.37 -29.21
N GLY A 76 24.50 -46.32 -30.03
CA GLY A 76 25.24 -47.46 -30.57
C GLY A 76 24.52 -48.46 -31.47
N GLU A 77 25.01 -48.59 -32.69
CA GLU A 77 25.29 -49.90 -33.27
C GLU A 77 26.42 -49.86 -34.31
N ASN A 78 27.10 -50.99 -34.38
CA ASN A 78 28.39 -51.31 -34.96
C ASN A 78 28.17 -52.04 -36.28
N LEU A 79 28.86 -51.65 -37.35
CA LEU A 79 29.16 -52.51 -38.52
C LEU A 79 30.53 -52.00 -39.03
N GLY A 80 31.63 -52.76 -39.00
CA GLY A 80 31.81 -54.07 -39.62
C GLY A 80 32.87 -53.91 -40.70
#